data_AF-A0A1X7VHI0-F1
#
_entry.id   AF-A0A1X7VHI0-F1
#
_cell.length_a   1.000
_cell.length_b   1.000
_cell.length_c   1.000
_cell.angle_alpha   90.00
_cell.angle_beta   90.00
_cell.angle_gamma   90.00
#
_symmetry.space_group_name_H-M   'P 1'
#
loop_
_entity.id
_entity.type
_entity.pdbx_description
1 polymer ?
#
loop_
_entity_poly.entity_id
_entity_poly.type
_entity_poly.pdbx_seq_one_letter_code
_entity_poly.pdbx_strand_id
1 'polypeptide(L)'
;MFLRLNKMIRWPDRDALLKTMPIMFRKHYPRYVVIIDCFEIFFDHPNKLLARAQTNSSYKHHNTVKYLIGITPQGIVSYILEGWGGRTSYKYLTEHCTLLNKLHGTRWYRLSRQGI
;
A
#
# COMPACT_ATOMS: atom_id res chain seq x y z
N MET A 1 9.18 -3.96 -10.79
CA MET A 1 8.77 -2.75 -10.06
C MET A 1 9.36 -2.69 -8.65
N PHE A 2 9.05 -3.65 -7.77
CA PHE A 2 9.53 -3.68 -6.38
C PHE A 2 11.06 -3.55 -6.22
N LEU A 3 11.86 -4.37 -6.90
CA LEU A 3 13.33 -4.39 -6.77
C LEU A 3 14.03 -3.06 -7.08
N ARG A 4 13.46 -2.25 -7.98
CA ARG A 4 14.02 -0.94 -8.36
C ARG A 4 13.59 0.15 -7.39
N LEU A 5 12.32 0.15 -6.98
CA LEU A 5 11.76 1.17 -6.09
C LEU A 5 12.18 0.99 -4.64
N ASN A 6 12.44 -0.24 -4.19
CA ASN A 6 12.79 -0.54 -2.79
C ASN A 6 13.98 0.29 -2.27
N LYS A 7 14.97 0.58 -3.14
CA LYS A 7 16.14 1.41 -2.76
C LYS A 7 15.79 2.88 -2.48
N MET A 8 14.67 3.38 -3.01
CA MET A 8 14.24 4.78 -2.86
C MET A 8 13.18 4.95 -1.77
N ILE A 9 12.58 3.85 -1.32
CA ILE A 9 11.51 3.85 -0.33
C ILE A 9 12.13 3.87 1.07
N ARG A 10 11.92 4.97 1.78
CA ARG A 10 12.34 5.13 3.17
C ARG A 10 11.14 5.41 4.05
N TRP A 11 11.14 4.78 5.22
CA TRP A 11 10.16 5.13 6.24
C TRP A 11 10.45 6.55 6.75
N PRO A 12 9.46 7.44 6.83
CA PRO A 12 9.71 8.81 7.22
C PRO A 12 10.14 8.88 8.69
N ASP A 13 11.12 9.73 8.95
CA ASP A 13 11.38 10.20 10.31
C ASP A 13 10.20 11.05 10.80
N ARG A 14 9.82 10.88 12.07
CA ARG A 14 8.62 11.52 12.63
C ARG A 14 8.74 13.03 12.67
N ASP A 15 9.89 13.57 13.04
CA ASP A 15 10.09 15.01 13.17
C ASP A 15 10.19 15.66 11.80
N ALA A 16 10.89 15.02 10.86
CA ALA A 16 10.94 15.47 9.47
C ALA A 16 9.55 15.46 8.81
N LEU A 17 8.75 14.42 9.07
CA LEU A 17 7.38 14.31 8.59
C LEU A 17 6.51 15.44 9.15
N LEU A 18 6.54 15.69 10.46
CA LEU A 18 5.74 16.73 11.08
C LEU A 18 6.10 18.13 10.56
N LYS A 19 7.39 18.43 10.38
CA LYS A 19 7.88 19.71 9.85
C LYS A 19 7.39 20.00 8.43
N THR A 20 7.35 18.98 7.58
CA THR A 20 6.99 19.11 6.16
C THR A 20 5.52 18.80 5.87
N MET A 21 4.75 18.33 6.86
CA MET A 21 3.34 17.97 6.70
C MET A 21 2.51 19.17 6.21
N PRO A 22 1.67 19.00 5.16
CA PRO A 22 0.78 20.06 4.70
C PRO A 22 -0.15 20.52 5.83
N ILE A 23 -0.45 21.81 5.85
CA ILE A 23 -1.21 22.46 6.94
C ILE A 23 -2.56 21.77 7.17
N MET A 24 -3.25 21.37 6.11
CA MET A 24 -4.55 20.69 6.22
C MET A 24 -4.46 19.34 6.94
N PHE A 25 -3.42 18.55 6.66
CA PHE A 25 -3.16 17.31 7.39
C PHE A 25 -2.71 17.57 8.81
N ARG A 26 -1.83 18.56 9.03
CA ARG A 26 -1.38 18.91 10.39
C ARG A 26 -2.54 19.35 11.28
N LYS A 27 -3.50 20.10 10.74
CA LYS A 27 -4.66 20.62 11.46
C LYS A 27 -5.69 19.53 11.82
N HIS A 28 -6.06 18.68 10.85
CA HIS A 28 -7.15 17.72 11.04
C HIS A 28 -6.64 16.33 11.45
N TYR A 29 -5.40 16.00 11.10
CA TYR A 29 -4.80 14.68 11.19
C TYR A 29 -3.34 14.74 11.69
N PRO A 30 -3.04 15.41 12.83
CA PRO A 30 -1.68 15.63 13.31
C PRO A 30 -0.89 14.35 13.62
N ARG A 31 -1.60 13.22 13.70
CA ARG A 31 -1.08 11.89 14.00
C ARG A 31 -0.99 10.98 12.77
N TYR A 32 -1.27 11.50 11.58
CA TYR A 32 -1.15 10.72 10.35
C TYR A 32 0.28 10.67 9.86
N VAL A 33 0.78 9.46 9.66
CA VAL A 33 2.14 9.21 9.14
C VAL A 33 2.10 8.74 7.69
N VAL A 34 1.07 7.97 7.34
CA VAL A 34 0.96 7.32 6.05
C VAL A 34 -0.50 7.17 5.64
N ILE A 35 -0.76 7.38 4.36
CA ILE A 35 -2.00 7.08 3.65
C ILE A 35 -1.77 5.73 2.98
N ILE A 36 -2.66 4.79 3.24
CA ILE A 36 -2.57 3.44 2.66
C ILE A 36 -3.46 3.40 1.43
N ASP A 37 -2.91 2.94 0.33
CA ASP A 37 -3.65 2.70 -0.90
C ASP A 37 -3.30 1.33 -1.49
N CYS A 38 -4.23 0.77 -2.26
CA CYS A 38 -4.04 -0.47 -2.99
C CYS A 38 -4.44 -0.27 -4.45
N PHE A 39 -3.57 -0.69 -5.37
CA PHE A 39 -3.85 -0.61 -6.80
C PHE A 39 -3.56 -1.93 -7.51
N GLU A 40 -4.20 -2.09 -8.67
CA GLU A 40 -4.06 -3.26 -9.54
C GLU A 40 -3.34 -2.86 -10.83
N ILE A 41 -2.31 -3.62 -11.21
CA ILE A 41 -1.63 -3.51 -12.50
C ILE A 41 -2.11 -4.64 -13.39
N PHE A 42 -2.60 -4.30 -14.59
CA PHE A 42 -2.96 -5.26 -15.63
C PHE A 42 -1.72 -5.83 -16.28
N PHE A 43 -1.75 -7.12 -16.63
CA PHE A 43 -0.69 -7.72 -17.41
C PHE A 43 -1.21 -8.91 -18.22
N ASP A 44 -0.43 -9.28 -19.24
CA ASP A 44 -0.81 -10.30 -20.20
C ASP A 44 -1.00 -11.67 -19.57
N HIS A 45 -1.75 -12.48 -20.32
CA HIS A 45 -2.16 -13.81 -19.96
C HIS A 45 -0.99 -14.71 -19.53
N PRO A 46 -0.95 -15.19 -18.27
CA PRO A 46 0.08 -16.13 -17.87
C PRO A 46 -0.15 -17.48 -18.58
N ASN A 47 0.88 -18.01 -19.24
CA ASN A 47 0.83 -19.33 -19.88
C ASN A 47 0.60 -20.47 -18.89
N LYS A 48 0.99 -20.27 -17.62
CA LYS A 48 0.80 -21.27 -16.55
C LYS A 48 -0.59 -21.13 -15.95
N LEU A 49 -1.38 -22.20 -15.99
CA LEU A 49 -2.75 -22.24 -15.46
C LEU A 49 -2.85 -21.81 -13.99
N LEU A 50 -1.92 -22.26 -13.15
CA LEU A 50 -1.89 -21.87 -11.72
C LEU A 50 -1.65 -20.36 -11.55
N ALA A 51 -0.68 -19.80 -12.28
CA ALA A 51 -0.40 -18.37 -12.24
C ALA A 51 -1.60 -17.57 -12.76
N ARG A 52 -2.28 -18.05 -13.81
CA ARG A 52 -3.51 -17.47 -14.33
C ARG A 52 -4.64 -17.49 -13.31
N ALA A 53 -4.85 -18.60 -12.61
CA ALA A 53 -5.89 -18.71 -11.59
C ALA A 53 -5.64 -17.78 -10.38
N GLN A 54 -4.37 -17.60 -9.98
CA GLN A 54 -3.98 -16.75 -8.86
C GLN A 54 -4.05 -15.25 -9.19
N THR A 55 -3.78 -14.89 -10.44
CA THR A 55 -3.73 -13.48 -10.87
C THR A 55 -5.05 -13.00 -11.47
N ASN A 56 -6.03 -13.89 -11.70
CA ASN A 56 -7.34 -13.51 -12.18
C ASN A 56 -8.07 -12.65 -11.13
N SER A 57 -8.27 -11.38 -11.46
CA SER A 57 -9.10 -10.46 -10.70
C SER A 57 -10.52 -10.53 -11.23
N SER A 58 -11.42 -11.17 -10.48
CA SER A 58 -12.84 -11.27 -10.86
C SER A 58 -13.49 -9.89 -11.04
N TYR A 59 -13.04 -8.89 -10.28
CA TYR A 59 -13.54 -7.52 -10.36
C TYR A 59 -13.10 -6.80 -11.64
N LYS A 60 -11.87 -7.05 -12.11
CA LYS A 60 -11.32 -6.43 -13.33
C LYS A 60 -11.52 -7.27 -14.59
N HIS A 61 -12.06 -8.48 -14.45
CA HIS A 61 -12.18 -9.46 -15.52
C HIS A 61 -10.86 -9.68 -16.29
N HIS A 62 -9.73 -9.57 -15.58
CA HIS A 62 -8.40 -9.63 -16.19
C HIS A 62 -7.36 -10.18 -15.20
N ASN A 63 -6.21 -10.60 -15.72
CA ASN A 63 -5.06 -10.96 -14.91
C ASN A 63 -4.39 -9.69 -14.38
N THR A 64 -4.36 -9.53 -13.05
CA THR A 64 -3.77 -8.38 -12.39
C THR A 64 -2.82 -8.80 -11.27
N VAL A 65 -1.90 -7.89 -10.95
CA VAL A 65 -1.10 -7.94 -9.72
C VAL A 65 -1.52 -6.77 -8.85
N LYS A 66 -1.81 -7.05 -7.58
CA LYS A 66 -2.14 -6.09 -6.54
C LYS A 66 -0.88 -5.63 -5.82
N TYR A 67 -0.80 -4.33 -5.58
CA TYR A 67 0.22 -3.71 -4.75
C TYR A 67 -0.44 -2.89 -3.65
N LEU A 68 0.09 -3.01 -2.44
CA LEU A 68 -0.25 -2.14 -1.32
C LEU A 68 0.88 -1.13 -1.15
N ILE A 69 0.54 0.15 -1.08
CA ILE A 69 1.50 1.23 -0.92
C ILE A 69 1.15 2.10 0.28
N GLY A 70 2.19 2.64 0.90
CA GLY A 70 2.11 3.70 1.89
C GLY A 70 2.66 4.98 1.30
N ILE A 71 1.89 6.06 1.38
CA ILE A 71 2.27 7.39 0.91
C ILE A 71 2.23 8.35 2.09
N THR A 72 3.28 9.15 2.32
CA THR A 72 3.26 10.17 3.37
C THR A 72 2.26 11.30 3.02
N PRO A 73 1.77 12.10 3.98
CA PRO A 73 0.89 13.23 3.68
C PRO A 73 1.45 14.26 2.68
N GLN A 74 2.76 14.28 2.47
CA GLN A 74 3.46 15.10 1.48
C GLN A 74 3.43 14.50 0.07
N GLY A 75 2.92 13.28 -0.11
CA GLY A 75 2.85 12.59 -1.40
C GLY A 75 4.06 11.68 -1.71
N ILE A 76 4.92 11.39 -0.73
CA ILE A 76 6.12 10.57 -0.95
C ILE A 76 5.81 9.10 -0.66
N VAL A 77 6.19 8.19 -1.56
CA VAL A 77 6.04 6.75 -1.32
C VAL A 77 7.02 6.30 -0.23
N SER A 78 6.49 5.82 0.89
CA SER A 78 7.25 5.38 2.08
C SER A 78 7.15 3.88 2.35
N TYR A 79 6.30 3.17 1.61
CA TYR A 79 6.17 1.72 1.69
C TYR A 79 5.60 1.15 0.39
N ILE A 80 6.09 -0.02 -0.01
CA ILE A 80 5.48 -0.86 -1.06
C ILE A 80 5.55 -2.31 -0.57
N LEU A 81 4.43 -3.02 -0.60
CA LEU A 81 4.38 -4.47 -0.42
C LEU A 81 4.76 -5.16 -1.73
N GLU A 82 5.37 -6.34 -1.64
CA GLU A 82 5.57 -7.20 -2.81
C GLU A 82 4.24 -7.46 -3.54
N GLY A 83 4.31 -7.71 -4.85
CA GLY A 83 3.11 -7.89 -5.66
C GLY A 83 2.38 -9.19 -5.32
N TRP A 84 1.07 -9.12 -5.15
CA TRP A 84 0.20 -10.27 -4.92
C TRP A 84 -0.72 -10.51 -6.12
N GLY A 85 -1.16 -11.75 -6.33
CA GLY A 85 -2.11 -12.06 -7.39
C GLY A 85 -3.42 -11.27 -7.25
N GLY A 86 -4.01 -10.87 -8.38
CA GLY A 86 -5.27 -10.13 -8.46
C GLY A 86 -6.44 -10.79 -7.73
N ARG A 87 -6.39 -12.10 -7.50
CA ARG A 87 -7.40 -12.84 -6.73
C ARG A 87 -7.34 -12.56 -5.22
N THR A 88 -6.21 -12.10 -4.70
CA THR A 88 -6.02 -11.84 -3.27
C THR A 88 -6.93 -10.69 -2.80
N SER A 89 -7.61 -10.86 -1.67
CA SER A 89 -8.51 -9.83 -1.13
C SER A 89 -7.74 -8.68 -0.47
N TYR A 90 -8.33 -7.47 -0.47
CA TYR A 90 -7.74 -6.32 0.22
C TYR A 90 -7.60 -6.54 1.73
N LYS A 91 -8.55 -7.26 2.33
CA LYS A 91 -8.50 -7.64 3.75
C LYS A 91 -7.26 -8.49 4.03
N TYR A 92 -7.06 -9.54 3.23
CA TYR A 92 -5.90 -10.42 3.37
C TYR A 92 -4.59 -9.65 3.18
N LEU A 93 -4.51 -8.80 2.15
CA LEU A 93 -3.33 -7.96 1.91
C LEU A 93 -3.02 -7.05 3.10
N THR A 94 -4.04 -6.41 3.66
CA THR A 94 -3.86 -5.49 4.79
C THR A 94 -3.44 -6.22 6.07
N GLU A 95 -3.98 -7.41 6.33
CA GLU A 95 -3.64 -8.21 7.52
C GLU A 95 -2.24 -8.81 7.45
N HIS A 96 -1.76 -9.17 6.25
CA HIS A 96 -0.46 -9.82 6.04
C HIS A 96 0.63 -8.83 5.62
N CYS A 97 0.33 -7.53 5.53
CA CYS A 97 1.34 -6.53 5.21
C CYS A 97 2.24 -6.23 6.41
N THR A 98 3.52 -6.06 6.14
CA THR A 98 4.52 -5.66 7.16
C THR A 98 4.41 -4.19 7.56
N LEU A 99 3.55 -3.42 6.91
CA LEU A 99 3.31 -2.01 7.23
C LEU A 99 2.78 -1.83 8.65
N LEU A 100 1.89 -2.71 9.11
CA LEU A 100 1.33 -2.62 10.47
C LEU A 100 2.43 -2.68 11.54
N ASN A 101 3.44 -3.54 11.36
CA ASN A 101 4.57 -3.64 12.29
C ASN A 101 5.36 -2.32 12.39
N LYS A 102 5.45 -1.56 11.28
CA LYS A 102 6.09 -0.22 11.27
C LYS A 102 5.25 0.84 11.98
N LEU A 103 3.94 0.63 12.09
CA LEU A 103 3.04 1.49 12.84
C LEU A 103 3.04 1.12 14.34
N HIS A 104 2.99 -0.16 14.70
CA HIS A 104 2.82 -0.63 16.09
C HIS A 104 3.92 -0.22 17.09
N GLY A 105 5.13 0.14 16.63
CA GLY A 105 6.18 0.73 17.50
C GLY A 105 5.87 2.16 17.97
N THR A 106 4.77 2.75 17.51
CA THR A 106 4.37 4.13 17.75
C THR A 106 2.84 4.21 17.75
N ARG A 107 2.19 4.64 18.84
CA ARG A 107 0.71 4.68 18.93
C ARG A 107 0.08 5.47 17.76
N TRP A 108 -0.44 4.78 16.74
CA TRP A 108 -1.11 5.38 15.59
C TRP A 108 -2.39 4.61 15.20
N TYR A 109 -3.37 5.33 14.65
CA TYR A 109 -4.70 4.79 14.35
C TYR A 109 -4.87 4.51 12.85
N ARG A 110 -5.62 3.45 12.57
CA ARG A 110 -6.04 3.00 11.23
C ARG A 110 -7.31 3.74 10.82
N LEU A 111 -7.30 4.37 9.66
CA LEU A 111 -8.52 4.74 8.94
C LEU A 111 -8.50 4.02 7.59
N SER A 112 -9.14 2.85 7.55
CA SER A 112 -9.51 2.20 6.29
C SER A 112 -10.75 2.89 5.76
N ARG A 113 -10.76 3.24 4.46
CA ARG A 113 -12.01 3.60 3.78
C ARG A 113 -13.01 2.46 4.00
N GLN A 114 -14.15 2.77 4.63
CA GLN A 114 -15.31 1.89 4.61
C GLN A 114 -15.75 1.73 3.16
N GLY A 115 -15.93 0.48 2.74
CA GLY A 115 -16.75 0.02 1.61
C GLY A 115 -16.55 0.70 0.26
N ILE A 116 -15.80 0.03 -0.62
CA ILE A 116 -16.23 -0.31 -2.00
C ILE A 116 -15.69 -1.70 -2.30
#